data_AF-K1YMV5-F1
#
_entry.id   AF-K1YMV5-F1
#
_cell.length_a   1.000
_cell.length_b   1.000
_cell.length_c   1.000
_cell.angle_alpha   90.00
_cell.angle_beta   90.00
_cell.angle_gamma   90.00
#
_symmetry.space_group_name_H-M   'P 1'
#
loop_
_entity.id
_entity.type
_entity.pdbx_description
1 polymer ?
#
loop_
_entity_poly.entity_id
_entity_poly.type
_entity_poly.pdbx_seq_one_letter_code
_entity_poly.pdbx_strand_id
1 'polypeptide(L)'
;MPHIFWLYYTQYPPRQYLRVGGTVSGGFADERNKFDKYEFRNFKYYELTGQEKYLLVGPPRDFPPQAKILKTIRYLDGSIALQIAENLNE
;
A
#
# COMPACT_ATOMS: atom_id res chain seq x y z
N MET A 1 -18.96 4.09 -4.53
CA MET A 1 -19.77 2.86 -4.39
C MET A 1 -19.02 1.53 -4.41
N PRO A 2 -17.71 1.40 -4.75
CA PRO A 2 -17.00 0.12 -4.59
C PRO A 2 -16.74 -0.30 -3.13
N HIS A 3 -16.53 0.66 -2.22
CA HIS A 3 -16.19 0.36 -0.82
C HIS A 3 -17.33 -0.33 -0.04
N ILE A 4 -18.60 -0.17 -0.43
CA ILE A 4 -19.74 -0.80 0.26
C ILE A 4 -19.74 -2.31 0.08
N PHE A 5 -19.49 -2.81 -1.13
CA PHE A 5 -19.34 -4.25 -1.38
C PHE A 5 -18.18 -4.81 -0.57
N TRP A 6 -17.07 -4.07 -0.51
CA TRP A 6 -15.91 -4.47 0.26
C TRP A 6 -16.23 -4.56 1.77
N LEU A 7 -16.86 -3.54 2.37
CA LEU A 7 -17.28 -3.58 3.79
C LEU A 7 -18.20 -4.76 4.09
N TYR A 8 -19.11 -5.08 3.16
CA TYR A 8 -20.00 -6.23 3.28
C TYR A 8 -19.24 -7.55 3.30
N TYR A 9 -18.30 -7.75 2.36
CA TYR A 9 -17.55 -9.01 2.26
C TYR A 9 -16.49 -9.18 3.37
N THR A 10 -15.90 -8.09 3.85
CA THR A 10 -14.88 -8.16 4.91
C THR A 10 -15.45 -8.11 6.32
N GLN A 11 -16.76 -7.84 6.45
CA GLN A 11 -17.43 -7.62 7.74
C GLN A 11 -16.75 -6.54 8.59
N TYR A 12 -16.09 -5.57 7.94
CA TYR A 12 -15.33 -4.54 8.66
C TYR A 12 -16.30 -3.61 9.42
N PRO A 13 -16.10 -3.37 10.73
CA PRO A 13 -17.06 -2.63 11.53
C PRO A 13 -17.30 -1.21 10.99
N PRO A 14 -18.54 -0.83 10.63
CA PRO A 14 -18.82 0.48 10.04
C PRO A 14 -18.39 1.65 10.92
N ARG A 15 -18.51 1.50 12.26
CA ARG A 15 -18.06 2.52 13.21
C ARG A 15 -16.54 2.73 13.16
N GLN A 16 -15.76 1.66 13.00
CA GLN A 16 -14.31 1.77 12.89
C GLN A 16 -13.93 2.44 11.57
N TYR A 17 -14.57 2.05 10.47
CA TYR A 17 -14.36 2.66 9.15
C TYR A 17 -14.56 4.17 9.17
N LEU A 18 -15.68 4.63 9.72
CA LEU A 18 -15.98 6.06 9.82
C LEU A 18 -14.97 6.79 10.71
N ARG A 19 -14.56 6.19 11.84
CA ARG A 19 -13.61 6.79 12.78
C ARG A 19 -12.22 7.02 12.18
N VAL A 20 -11.75 6.12 11.31
CA VAL A 20 -10.38 6.20 10.73
C VAL A 20 -10.30 7.04 9.46
N GLY A 21 -11.39 7.71 9.07
CA GLY A 21 -11.42 8.56 7.88
C GLY A 21 -12.01 7.87 6.66
N GLY A 22 -12.91 6.89 6.82
CA GLY A 22 -13.63 6.24 5.72
C GLY A 22 -14.48 7.19 4.86
N THR A 23 -14.66 8.44 5.30
CA THR A 23 -15.30 9.52 4.52
C THR A 23 -14.31 10.41 3.78
N VAL A 24 -13.01 10.23 3.99
CA VAL A 24 -11.95 10.94 3.26
C VAL A 24 -11.85 10.30 1.87
N SER A 25 -12.50 10.92 0.89
CA SER A 25 -12.32 10.57 -0.52
C SER A 25 -11.31 11.53 -1.13
N GLY A 26 -10.04 11.12 -1.14
CA GLY A 26 -8.98 11.84 -1.83
C GLY A 26 -8.88 11.48 -3.31
N GLY A 27 -8.39 12.41 -4.14
CA GLY A 27 -7.98 12.11 -5.51
C GLY A 27 -6.72 11.23 -5.56
N PHE A 28 -6.25 10.90 -6.77
CA PHE A 28 -5.06 10.04 -6.99
C PHE A 28 -3.79 10.53 -6.26
N ALA A 29 -3.66 11.83 -6.01
CA ALA A 29 -2.52 12.44 -5.32
C ALA A 29 -2.75 12.70 -3.81
N ASP A 30 -3.85 12.20 -3.23
CA ASP A 30 -4.12 12.40 -1.81
C ASP A 30 -3.41 11.35 -0.96
N GLU A 31 -2.46 11.80 -0.15
CA GLU A 31 -1.63 10.96 0.72
C GLU A 31 -2.30 10.63 2.08
N ARG A 32 -3.51 11.16 2.32
CA ARG A 32 -4.27 10.88 3.56
C ARG A 32 -5.13 9.63 3.44
N ASN A 33 -5.17 9.02 2.25
CA ASN A 33 -5.90 7.79 2.01
C ASN A 33 -5.25 6.66 2.80
N LYS A 34 -5.96 6.19 3.82
CA LYS A 34 -5.57 5.04 4.62
C LYS A 34 -6.79 4.23 4.98
N PHE A 35 -6.56 2.95 5.19
CA PHE A 35 -7.59 2.03 5.58
C PHE A 35 -6.99 0.99 6.53
N ASP A 36 -7.47 0.97 7.77
CA ASP A 36 -6.95 0.05 8.80
C ASP A 36 -5.41 0.12 8.90
N LYS A 37 -4.70 -1.00 8.69
CA LYS A 37 -3.23 -1.06 8.66
C LYS A 37 -2.58 -0.70 7.31
N TYR A 38 -3.39 -0.33 6.30
CA TYR A 38 -2.93 -0.04 4.95
C TYR A 38 -2.89 1.47 4.73
N GLU A 39 -1.77 1.94 4.18
CA GLU A 39 -1.60 3.34 3.79
C GLU A 39 -1.42 3.44 2.28
N PHE A 40 -2.12 4.36 1.65
CA PHE A 40 -2.05 4.62 0.21
C PHE A 40 -1.43 6.00 0.02
N ARG A 41 -0.10 6.03 0.02
CA ARG A 41 0.70 7.24 -0.16
C ARG A 41 1.96 6.94 -0.93
N ASN A 42 2.60 7.98 -1.44
CA ASN A 42 3.96 7.85 -1.94
C ASN A 42 4.90 7.55 -0.79
N PHE A 43 5.97 6.82 -1.09
CA PHE A 43 7.04 6.57 -0.15
C PHE A 43 8.38 6.70 -0.85
N LYS A 44 9.41 7.07 -0.08
CA LYS A 44 10.79 6.94 -0.50
C LYS A 44 11.39 5.78 0.25
N TYR A 45 11.78 4.74 -0.47
CA TYR A 45 12.26 3.49 0.12
C TYR A 45 13.35 3.70 1.19
N TYR A 46 14.28 4.61 0.91
CA TYR A 46 15.41 4.93 1.81
C TYR A 46 15.02 5.68 3.09
N GLU A 47 13.83 6.28 3.16
CA GLU A 47 13.34 6.96 4.35
C GLU A 47 12.59 5.99 5.29
N LEU A 48 12.30 4.77 4.82
CA LEU A 48 11.62 3.74 5.60
C LEU A 48 12.65 2.77 6.21
N THR A 49 13.43 3.27 7.17
CA THR A 49 14.38 2.47 7.96
C THR A 49 13.84 2.21 9.37
N GLY A 50 14.25 1.10 9.98
CA GLY A 50 13.97 0.81 11.40
C GLY A 50 13.50 -0.61 11.66
N GLN A 51 12.98 -0.85 12.87
CA GLN A 51 12.53 -2.18 13.33
C GLN A 51 11.10 -2.53 12.92
N GLU A 52 10.34 -1.57 12.40
CA GLU A 52 9.01 -1.83 11.89
C GLU A 52 9.07 -2.65 10.60
N LYS A 53 8.09 -3.54 10.43
CA LYS A 53 8.00 -4.43 9.27
C LYS A 53 6.92 -3.94 8.33
N TYR A 54 7.33 -3.24 7.28
CA TYR A 54 6.45 -2.78 6.22
C TYR A 54 6.48 -3.72 5.03
N LEU A 55 5.29 -3.94 4.45
CA LEU A 55 5.13 -4.57 3.15
C LEU A 55 4.87 -3.46 2.12
N LEU A 56 5.91 -3.10 1.37
CA LEU A 56 5.88 -2.01 0.41
C LEU A 56 5.41 -2.54 -0.94
N VAL A 57 4.49 -1.81 -1.58
CA VAL A 57 3.95 -2.17 -2.90
C VAL A 57 4.07 -0.95 -3.82
N GLY A 58 4.76 -1.11 -4.94
CA GLY A 58 4.99 -0.02 -5.88
C GLY A 58 5.51 -0.47 -7.24
N PRO A 59 5.61 0.45 -8.22
CA PRO A 59 6.32 0.21 -9.47
C PRO A 59 7.83 -0.05 -9.24
N PRO A 60 8.52 -0.69 -10.20
CA PRO A 60 9.94 -1.05 -10.06
C PRO A 60 10.87 0.11 -9.73
N ARG A 61 10.54 1.32 -10.23
CA ARG A 61 11.34 2.53 -10.04
C ARG A 61 11.37 3.03 -8.58
N ASP A 62 10.41 2.61 -7.76
CA ASP A 62 10.32 3.03 -6.35
C ASP A 62 11.28 2.22 -5.46
N PHE A 63 11.84 1.13 -5.99
CA PHE A 63 12.73 0.23 -5.27
C PHE A 63 14.16 0.32 -5.79
N PRO A 64 15.14 0.54 -4.90
CA PRO A 64 16.54 0.50 -5.31
C PRO A 64 17.04 -0.94 -5.56
N PRO A 65 18.19 -1.11 -6.24
CA PRO A 65 18.71 -2.44 -6.59
C PRO A 65 18.94 -3.38 -5.40
N GLN A 66 19.26 -2.84 -4.22
CA GLN A 66 19.47 -3.59 -2.99
C GLN A 66 18.17 -3.88 -2.21
N ALA A 67 17.00 -3.49 -2.72
CA ALA A 67 15.74 -3.77 -2.05
C ALA A 67 15.45 -5.27 -2.02
N LYS A 68 14.97 -5.77 -0.87
CA LYS A 68 14.57 -7.16 -0.74
C LYS A 68 13.19 -7.38 -1.34
N ILE A 69 13.16 -7.71 -2.63
CA ILE A 69 11.92 -7.99 -3.36
C ILE A 69 11.37 -9.36 -2.95
N LEU A 70 10.17 -9.37 -2.39
CA LEU A 70 9.44 -10.59 -1.99
C LEU A 70 8.61 -11.16 -3.14
N LYS A 71 8.04 -10.29 -3.99
CA LYS A 71 7.21 -10.70 -5.12
C LYS A 71 7.31 -9.71 -6.27
N THR A 72 7.35 -10.24 -7.49
CA THR A 72 7.20 -9.46 -8.72
C THR A 72 5.87 -9.82 -9.38
N ILE A 73 5.05 -8.82 -9.65
CA ILE A 73 3.81 -8.93 -10.40
C ILE A 73 4.10 -8.43 -11.82
N ARG A 74 3.77 -9.26 -12.81
CA ARG A 74 4.02 -8.97 -14.23
C ARG A 74 2.72 -8.69 -14.96
N TYR A 75 2.81 -7.85 -15.99
CA TYR A 75 1.79 -7.77 -17.02
C TYR A 75 1.78 -9.05 -17.87
N LEU A 76 0.76 -9.19 -18.72
CA LEU A 76 0.62 -10.36 -19.60
C LEU A 76 1.76 -10.47 -20.63
N ASP A 77 2.40 -9.36 -20.97
CA ASP A 77 3.57 -9.31 -21.86
C ASP A 77 4.89 -9.70 -21.16
N GLY A 78 4.85 -10.00 -19.86
CA GLY A 78 6.01 -10.36 -19.04
C GLY A 78 6.78 -9.17 -18.46
N SER A 79 6.46 -7.93 -18.83
CA SER A 79 7.04 -6.73 -18.24
C SER A 79 6.60 -6.55 -16.78
N ILE A 80 7.41 -5.87 -15.96
CA ILE A 80 7.13 -5.75 -14.52
C ILE A 80 6.10 -4.65 -14.30
N ALA A 81 4.97 -5.02 -13.68
CA ALA A 81 3.92 -4.08 -13.28
C ALA A 81 4.20 -3.49 -11.91
N LEU A 82 4.35 -4.37 -10.91
CA LEU A 82 4.53 -4.01 -9.51
C LEU A 82 5.54 -4.93 -8.85
N GLN A 83 6.20 -4.42 -7.82
CA GLN A 83 7.01 -5.19 -6.89
C GLN A 83 6.45 -5.03 -5.48
N ILE A 84 6.60 -6.12 -4.72
CA ILE A 84 6.32 -6.16 -3.29
C ILE A 84 7.66 -6.40 -2.60
N ALA A 85 8.02 -5.53 -1.66
CA ALA A 85 9.30 -5.58 -0.96
C ALA A 85 9.14 -5.35 0.55
N GLU A 86 10.16 -5.75 1.31
CA GLU A 86 10.32 -5.33 2.71
C GLU A 86 10.97 -3.94 2.74
N ASN A 87 10.78 -3.20 3.84
CA ASN A 87 11.59 -2.03 4.13
C ASN A 87 13.03 -2.40 4.51
N LEU A 88 13.90 -1.40 4.60
CA LEU A 88 15.26 -1.61 5.10
C LEU A 88 15.21 -1.94 6.58
N ASN A 89 15.67 -3.14 6.93
CA ASN A 89 15.99 -3.49 8.30
C ASN A 89 17.42 -3.01 8.58
N GLU A 90 17.61 -2.28 9.68
CA GLU A 90 18.94 -1.97 10.22
C GLU A 90 19.57 -3.20 10.91
#